data_AF-A0A380PQQ5-F1
#
_entry.id   AF-A0A380PQQ5-F1
#
_cell.length_a   1.000
_cell.length_b   1.000
_cell.length_c   1.000
_cell.angle_alpha   90.00
_cell.angle_beta   90.00
_cell.angle_gamma   90.00
#
_symmetry.space_group_name_H-M   'P 1'
#
loop_
_entity.id
_entity.type
_entity.pdbx_description
1 polymer ?
#
loop_
_entity_poly.entity_id
_entity_poly.type
_entity_poly.pdbx_seq_one_letter_code
_entity_poly.pdbx_strand_id
1 'polypeptide(L)'
;MAIAQSEFTKWRGKAYEGQISTTDVCEVVSRRVEAKILPFGRAAIRGVGARSCAPVTPDTTAAQIIGFSVRSMAVFSNSVPTNPPDYEVGYDVDHVASLLRRGPMFALCVDGANAGDSVTVITALGVNQGRLTTGGSGVELDFVRWIDDVVAGEVGEIRVDGILASTPAAGGE
;
A
#
# COMPACT_ATOMS: atom_id res chain seq x y z
N MET A 1 -26.39 -17.46 -15.32
CA MET A 1 -26.59 -17.04 -13.91
C MET A 1 -25.95 -15.66 -13.80
N ALA A 2 -26.76 -14.59 -13.81
CA ALA A 2 -26.27 -13.22 -13.79
C ALA A 2 -26.12 -12.79 -12.33
N ILE A 3 -24.88 -12.56 -11.90
CA ILE A 3 -24.61 -11.89 -10.63
C ILE A 3 -24.85 -10.42 -10.90
N ALA A 4 -26.03 -9.94 -10.53
CA ALA A 4 -26.27 -8.51 -10.42
C ALA A 4 -25.36 -8.02 -9.29
N GLN A 5 -24.30 -7.31 -9.65
CA GLN A 5 -23.45 -6.57 -8.74
C GLN A 5 -24.33 -5.49 -8.08
N SER A 6 -25.02 -5.82 -6.99
CA SER A 6 -26.09 -4.99 -6.40
C SER A 6 -25.56 -3.84 -5.55
N GLU A 7 -24.29 -3.90 -5.17
CA GLU A 7 -23.65 -2.88 -4.33
C GLU A 7 -22.44 -2.28 -5.04
N PHE A 8 -22.68 -1.20 -5.79
CA PHE A 8 -21.62 -0.27 -6.22
C PHE A 8 -21.18 0.68 -5.10
N THR A 9 -21.57 0.42 -3.85
CA THR A 9 -21.45 1.35 -2.72
C THR A 9 -20.08 1.36 -2.07
N LYS A 10 -19.32 0.25 -2.15
CA LYS A 10 -18.09 0.06 -1.36
C LYS A 10 -17.03 1.15 -1.61
N TRP A 11 -17.09 1.84 -2.75
CA TRP A 11 -16.23 2.99 -3.08
C TRP A 11 -16.96 4.08 -3.90
N ARG A 12 -18.30 4.14 -3.87
CA ARG A 12 -19.04 5.15 -4.65
C ARG A 12 -18.77 6.54 -4.06
N GLY A 13 -18.00 7.36 -4.78
CA GLY A 13 -17.55 8.68 -4.32
C GLY A 13 -16.24 8.68 -3.53
N LYS A 14 -15.57 7.53 -3.39
CA LYS A 14 -14.24 7.39 -2.76
C LYS A 14 -13.23 6.78 -3.75
N ALA A 15 -11.94 7.00 -3.52
CA ALA A 15 -10.88 6.47 -4.35
C ALA A 15 -10.62 4.97 -4.11
N TYR A 16 -9.77 4.35 -4.95
CA TYR A 16 -9.37 2.94 -4.80
C TYR A 16 -8.04 2.76 -4.06
N GLU A 17 -7.91 1.70 -3.25
CA GLU A 17 -6.64 1.32 -2.59
C GLU A 17 -5.50 1.18 -3.62
N GLY A 18 -4.42 1.95 -3.45
CA GLY A 18 -3.28 2.04 -4.37
C GLY A 18 -3.43 3.05 -5.52
N GLN A 19 -4.50 3.84 -5.57
CA GLN A 19 -4.65 4.91 -6.55
C GLN A 19 -3.79 6.13 -6.15
N ILE A 20 -2.98 6.65 -7.07
CA ILE A 20 -2.29 7.93 -6.88
C ILE A 20 -3.34 9.06 -6.80
N SER A 21 -3.26 9.89 -5.77
CA SER A 21 -4.30 10.90 -5.49
C SER A 21 -4.04 12.27 -6.13
N THR A 22 -2.88 12.44 -6.79
CA THR A 22 -2.51 13.67 -7.50
C THR A 22 -2.35 13.46 -9.00
N THR A 23 -2.42 14.55 -9.75
CA THR A 23 -2.01 14.64 -11.16
C THR A 23 -0.56 15.10 -11.31
N ASP A 24 0.11 15.46 -10.22
CA ASP A 24 1.51 15.91 -10.22
C ASP A 24 2.51 14.75 -10.37
N VAL A 25 3.79 15.11 -10.46
CA VAL A 25 4.89 14.16 -10.59
C VAL A 25 5.11 13.37 -9.30
N CYS A 26 4.89 12.06 -9.37
CA CYS A 26 5.25 11.09 -8.33
C CYS A 26 6.50 10.28 -8.72
N GLU A 27 7.30 9.86 -7.74
CA GLU A 27 8.38 8.90 -7.98
C GLU A 27 7.80 7.47 -7.92
N VAL A 28 7.57 6.89 -9.09
CA VAL A 28 7.12 5.51 -9.25
C VAL A 28 8.19 4.70 -9.94
N VAL A 29 8.60 3.58 -9.34
CA VAL A 29 9.64 2.70 -9.89
C VAL A 29 9.08 1.33 -10.24
N SER A 30 9.63 0.75 -11.31
CA SER A 30 9.27 -0.59 -11.76
C SER A 30 10.12 -1.67 -11.09
N ARG A 31 9.49 -2.71 -10.52
CA ARG A 31 10.18 -3.88 -9.93
C ARG A 31 9.46 -5.17 -10.30
N ARG A 32 10.21 -6.23 -10.58
CA ARG A 32 9.62 -7.56 -10.84
C ARG A 32 9.14 -8.18 -9.52
N VAL A 33 7.90 -8.62 -9.46
CA VAL A 33 7.35 -9.31 -8.28
C VAL A 33 7.89 -10.73 -8.21
N GLU A 34 8.30 -11.15 -7.02
CA GLU A 34 8.76 -12.50 -6.74
C GLU A 34 8.00 -13.08 -5.53
N ALA A 35 8.07 -14.40 -5.35
CA ALA A 35 7.50 -15.18 -4.24
C ALA A 35 5.96 -15.28 -4.18
N LYS A 36 5.23 -14.16 -4.22
CA LYS A 36 3.76 -14.13 -4.11
C LYS A 36 3.21 -12.87 -4.79
N ILE A 37 1.93 -12.92 -5.20
CA ILE A 37 1.18 -11.74 -5.64
C ILE A 37 1.36 -10.58 -4.67
N LEU A 38 1.58 -9.38 -5.23
CA LEU A 38 1.66 -8.12 -4.52
C LEU A 38 0.37 -7.33 -4.75
N PRO A 39 -0.59 -7.33 -3.78
CA PRO A 39 -1.86 -6.62 -3.93
C PRO A 39 -1.64 -5.12 -4.04
N PHE A 40 -2.57 -4.38 -4.64
CA PHE A 40 -2.50 -2.91 -4.73
C PHE A 40 -2.61 -2.22 -3.36
N GLY A 41 -1.93 -1.09 -3.21
CA GLY A 41 -1.86 -0.29 -1.99
C GLY A 41 -1.08 -0.94 -0.85
N ARG A 42 -0.32 -2.00 -1.13
CA ARG A 42 0.47 -2.72 -0.14
C ARG A 42 1.92 -2.31 -0.16
N ALA A 43 2.54 -2.28 1.01
CA ALA A 43 3.98 -2.13 1.14
C ALA A 43 4.70 -3.29 0.46
N ALA A 44 5.81 -2.99 -0.20
CA ALA A 44 6.67 -3.96 -0.84
C ALA A 44 8.09 -3.85 -0.30
N ILE A 45 8.75 -4.99 -0.12
CA ILE A 45 10.17 -5.06 0.22
C ILE A 45 11.02 -5.31 -1.02
N ARG A 46 12.32 -5.04 -0.90
CA ARG A 46 13.30 -5.48 -1.91
C ARG A 46 13.26 -7.01 -2.02
N GLY A 47 13.11 -7.51 -3.24
CA GLY A 47 13.24 -8.95 -3.51
C GLY A 47 14.70 -9.40 -3.48
N VAL A 48 14.92 -10.70 -3.65
CA VAL A 48 16.27 -11.29 -3.67
C VAL A 48 16.93 -11.04 -5.04
N GLY A 49 16.15 -11.15 -6.11
CA GLY A 49 16.58 -10.91 -7.49
C GLY A 49 16.98 -9.47 -7.81
N ALA A 50 17.59 -9.29 -8.97
CA ALA A 50 17.96 -7.97 -9.47
C ALA A 50 16.70 -7.17 -9.83
N ARG A 51 16.59 -5.95 -9.26
CA ARG A 51 15.45 -5.04 -9.49
C ARG A 51 14.08 -5.71 -9.22
N SER A 52 14.02 -6.60 -8.23
CA SER A 52 12.77 -7.25 -7.82
C SER A 52 12.18 -6.71 -6.53
N CYS A 53 10.93 -7.06 -6.28
CA CYS A 53 10.19 -6.80 -5.05
C CYS A 53 9.43 -8.04 -4.60
N ALA A 54 9.06 -8.05 -3.33
CA ALA A 54 8.20 -9.08 -2.74
C ALA A 54 7.23 -8.43 -1.73
N PRO A 55 6.13 -9.10 -1.36
CA PRO A 55 5.32 -8.69 -0.23
C PRO A 55 6.13 -8.64 1.07
N VAL A 56 5.69 -7.81 2.03
CA VAL A 56 6.28 -7.81 3.38
C VAL A 56 6.11 -9.16 4.06
N THR A 57 7.00 -9.46 4.99
CA THR A 57 7.00 -10.64 5.86
C THR A 57 6.95 -10.21 7.33
N PRO A 58 6.66 -11.12 8.29
CA PRO A 58 6.68 -10.78 9.71
C PRO A 58 7.99 -10.15 10.20
N ASP A 59 9.11 -10.53 9.61
CA ASP A 59 10.46 -10.05 9.96
C ASP A 59 10.87 -8.78 9.20
N THR A 60 9.94 -8.15 8.48
CA THR A 60 10.24 -6.93 7.72
C THR A 60 10.59 -5.77 8.64
N THR A 61 11.63 -5.03 8.25
CA THR A 61 12.07 -3.79 8.88
C THR A 61 11.79 -2.58 7.97
N ALA A 62 11.76 -1.37 8.54
CA ALA A 62 11.52 -0.13 7.78
C ALA A 62 12.50 0.03 6.60
N ALA A 63 13.77 -0.31 6.80
CA ALA A 63 14.81 -0.18 5.77
C ALA A 63 14.62 -1.13 4.57
N GLN A 64 13.84 -2.20 4.72
CA GLN A 64 13.58 -3.16 3.64
C GLN A 64 12.41 -2.73 2.75
N ILE A 65 11.53 -1.85 3.24
CA ILE A 65 10.37 -1.35 2.50
C ILE A 65 10.87 -0.37 1.43
N ILE A 66 10.55 -0.65 0.17
CA ILE A 66 11.04 0.11 -0.99
C ILE A 66 9.95 0.93 -1.69
N GLY A 67 8.74 0.93 -1.13
CA GLY A 67 7.59 1.66 -1.64
C GLY A 67 6.28 0.88 -1.49
N PHE A 68 5.23 1.40 -2.11
CA PHE A 68 3.88 0.81 -2.09
C PHE A 68 3.41 0.50 -3.51
N SER A 69 2.76 -0.63 -3.72
CA SER A 69 2.19 -0.98 -5.01
C SER A 69 1.07 -0.01 -5.41
N VAL A 70 1.20 0.62 -6.58
CA VAL A 70 0.15 1.48 -7.11
C VAL A 70 -0.65 0.78 -8.19
N ARG A 71 -1.92 1.18 -8.32
CA ARG A 71 -2.76 0.78 -9.45
C ARG A 71 -2.22 1.42 -10.71
N SER A 72 -2.20 0.63 -11.77
CA SER A 72 -1.99 1.11 -13.14
C SER A 72 -3.23 0.79 -13.96
N MET A 73 -3.58 1.65 -14.92
CA MET A 73 -4.62 1.34 -15.91
C MET A 73 -4.22 0.18 -16.84
N ALA A 74 -2.95 -0.24 -16.81
CA ALA A 74 -2.44 -1.36 -17.58
C ALA A 74 -2.84 -2.75 -17.02
N VAL A 75 -3.78 -2.85 -16.08
CA VAL A 75 -4.02 -4.10 -15.34
C VAL A 75 -5.14 -4.93 -15.97
N PHE A 76 -4.75 -6.16 -16.24
CA PHE A 76 -5.51 -7.30 -16.76
C PHE A 76 -6.36 -7.96 -15.66
N SER A 77 -7.46 -8.61 -16.06
CA SER A 77 -8.21 -9.55 -15.22
C SER A 77 -7.51 -10.90 -15.27
N ASN A 78 -6.73 -11.25 -14.23
CA ASN A 78 -5.86 -12.43 -14.24
C ASN A 78 -6.61 -13.77 -14.06
N SER A 79 -7.93 -13.75 -13.89
CA SER A 79 -8.75 -14.96 -13.81
C SER A 79 -9.89 -14.91 -14.82
N VAL A 80 -10.05 -15.99 -15.60
CA VAL A 80 -11.32 -16.35 -16.24
C VAL A 80 -12.39 -16.35 -15.13
N PRO A 81 -13.62 -15.86 -15.36
CA PRO A 81 -14.65 -15.75 -14.32
C PRO A 81 -15.09 -17.13 -13.83
N THR A 82 -14.33 -17.67 -12.90
CA THR A 82 -14.69 -18.77 -12.00
C THR A 82 -14.67 -18.15 -10.62
N ASN A 83 -15.85 -17.72 -10.17
CA ASN A 83 -16.13 -17.15 -8.85
C ASN A 83 -15.31 -17.84 -7.74
N PRO A 84 -14.47 -17.06 -7.05
CA PRO A 84 -14.84 -16.71 -5.69
C PRO A 84 -15.22 -15.22 -5.59
N PRO A 85 -16.01 -14.84 -4.59
CA PRO A 85 -16.49 -13.46 -4.39
C PRO A 85 -15.37 -12.42 -4.18
N ASP A 86 -14.15 -12.85 -3.86
CA ASP A 86 -12.99 -11.99 -3.58
C ASP A 86 -11.78 -12.44 -4.39
N TYR A 87 -11.55 -11.87 -5.58
CA TYR A 87 -10.29 -12.06 -6.29
C TYR A 87 -9.23 -11.11 -5.73
N GLU A 88 -8.05 -11.63 -5.40
CA GLU A 88 -6.91 -10.78 -5.03
C GLU A 88 -6.51 -9.94 -6.26
N VAL A 89 -6.53 -8.62 -6.11
CA VAL A 89 -6.14 -7.66 -7.15
C VAL A 89 -4.73 -7.13 -6.89
N GLY A 90 -3.83 -7.35 -7.85
CA GLY A 90 -2.44 -6.94 -7.70
C GLY A 90 -1.55 -7.35 -8.87
N TYR A 91 -0.25 -7.24 -8.64
CA TYR A 91 0.77 -7.72 -9.55
C TYR A 91 1.14 -9.16 -9.21
N ASP A 92 0.95 -10.08 -10.16
CA ASP A 92 1.31 -11.49 -9.98
C ASP A 92 2.83 -11.69 -9.98
N VAL A 93 3.28 -12.88 -9.58
CA VAL A 93 4.69 -13.28 -9.67
C VAL A 93 5.19 -13.12 -11.12
N ASP A 94 6.43 -12.66 -11.25
CA ASP A 94 7.10 -12.31 -12.50
C ASP A 94 6.53 -11.10 -13.26
N HIS A 95 5.44 -10.48 -12.78
CA HIS A 95 4.97 -9.21 -13.34
C HIS A 95 5.80 -8.02 -12.85
N VAL A 96 5.80 -6.95 -13.64
CA VAL A 96 6.45 -5.69 -13.27
C VAL A 96 5.47 -4.82 -12.48
N ALA A 97 5.66 -4.76 -11.17
CA ALA A 97 4.93 -3.87 -10.28
C ALA A 97 5.41 -2.42 -10.40
N SER A 98 4.46 -1.50 -10.32
CA SER A 98 4.71 -0.07 -10.14
C SER A 98 4.69 0.24 -8.65
N LEU A 99 5.81 0.73 -8.10
CA LEU A 99 5.95 1.03 -6.68
C LEU A 99 6.13 2.53 -6.46
N LEU A 100 5.23 3.15 -5.71
CA LEU A 100 5.35 4.53 -5.26
C LEU A 100 6.42 4.63 -4.17
N ARG A 101 7.44 5.45 -4.44
CA ARG A 101 8.50 5.83 -3.48
C ARG A 101 8.31 7.22 -2.89
N ARG A 102 7.70 8.11 -3.66
CA ARG A 102 7.40 9.48 -3.23
C ARG A 102 6.15 9.98 -3.91
N GLY A 103 5.27 10.60 -3.14
CA GLY A 103 4.02 11.19 -3.59
C GLY A 103 2.83 10.72 -2.76
N PRO A 104 1.63 11.23 -3.07
CA PRO A 104 0.44 10.88 -2.34
C PRO A 104 -0.30 9.70 -3.01
N MET A 105 -0.92 8.86 -2.19
CA MET A 105 -1.79 7.78 -2.67
C MET A 105 -2.93 7.51 -1.71
N PHE A 106 -4.02 6.98 -2.25
CA PHE A 106 -5.12 6.45 -1.47
C PHE A 106 -4.81 5.05 -0.98
N ALA A 107 -4.99 4.81 0.32
CA ALA A 107 -4.72 3.53 0.96
C ALA A 107 -5.82 3.17 1.96
N LEU A 108 -6.07 1.86 2.13
CA LEU A 108 -7.00 1.39 3.15
C LEU A 108 -6.31 1.45 4.52
N CYS A 109 -6.96 2.09 5.49
CA CYS A 109 -6.55 2.09 6.88
C CYS A 109 -7.33 1.02 7.65
N VAL A 110 -6.64 0.06 8.27
CA VAL A 110 -7.30 -1.07 8.93
C VAL A 110 -8.02 -0.64 10.20
N ASP A 111 -7.35 0.11 11.08
CA ASP A 111 -7.88 0.47 12.40
C ASP A 111 -8.35 1.94 12.49
N GLY A 112 -8.21 2.69 11.40
CA GLY A 112 -8.52 4.12 11.34
C GLY A 112 -7.30 4.99 11.64
N ALA A 113 -7.42 6.28 11.33
CA ALA A 113 -6.35 7.27 11.50
C ALA A 113 -6.93 8.66 11.69
N ASN A 114 -6.20 9.54 12.36
CA ASN A 114 -6.40 10.98 12.25
C ASN A 114 -5.39 11.59 11.27
N ALA A 115 -5.73 12.74 10.72
CA ALA A 115 -4.82 13.52 9.90
C ALA A 115 -3.52 13.83 10.67
N GLY A 116 -2.37 13.54 10.06
CA GLY A 116 -1.03 13.72 10.63
C GLY A 116 -0.46 12.49 11.35
N ASP A 117 -1.26 11.44 11.59
CA ASP A 117 -0.77 10.21 12.22
C ASP A 117 0.31 9.53 11.37
N SER A 118 1.29 8.93 12.04
CA SER A 118 2.30 8.08 11.38
C SER A 118 1.62 6.85 10.77
N VAL A 119 2.04 6.46 9.57
CA VAL A 119 1.62 5.20 8.95
C VAL A 119 2.42 4.04 9.52
N THR A 120 1.73 2.99 9.95
CA THR A 120 2.33 1.70 10.33
C THR A 120 1.95 0.64 9.30
N VAL A 121 2.95 -0.09 8.81
CA VAL A 121 2.77 -1.24 7.92
C VAL A 121 2.57 -2.51 8.73
N ILE A 122 1.46 -3.19 8.51
CA ILE A 122 1.16 -4.46 9.18
C ILE A 122 2.03 -5.57 8.56
N THR A 123 2.92 -6.17 9.35
CA THR A 123 3.80 -7.27 8.90
C THR A 123 3.28 -8.66 9.24
N ALA A 124 2.33 -8.74 10.18
CA ALA A 124 1.70 -9.99 10.59
C ALA A 124 1.04 -10.72 9.40
N LEU A 125 1.15 -12.05 9.40
CA LEU A 125 0.54 -12.89 8.37
C LEU A 125 -0.99 -12.74 8.40
N GLY A 126 -1.59 -12.64 7.21
CA GLY A 126 -3.04 -12.57 7.05
C GLY A 126 -3.47 -11.63 5.93
N VAL A 127 -4.78 -11.38 5.81
CA VAL A 127 -5.38 -10.54 4.77
C VAL A 127 -4.89 -9.08 4.80
N ASN A 128 -4.48 -8.61 5.97
CA ASN A 128 -3.98 -7.25 6.18
C ASN A 128 -2.45 -7.14 6.09
N GLN A 129 -1.73 -8.21 5.70
CA GLN A 129 -0.30 -8.12 5.51
C GLN A 129 0.06 -7.06 4.44
N GLY A 130 0.99 -6.17 4.77
CA GLY A 130 1.40 -5.04 3.93
C GLY A 130 0.40 -3.90 3.86
N ARG A 131 -0.74 -3.97 4.56
CA ARG A 131 -1.72 -2.87 4.67
C ARG A 131 -1.29 -1.87 5.73
N LEU A 132 -2.01 -0.76 5.78
CA LEU A 132 -1.67 0.37 6.63
C LEU A 132 -2.61 0.45 7.83
N THR A 133 -2.05 0.90 8.94
CA THR A 133 -2.77 1.23 10.17
C THR A 133 -2.07 2.39 10.88
N THR A 134 -2.55 2.76 12.06
CA THR A 134 -1.91 3.71 12.98
C THR A 134 -1.48 2.99 14.25
N GLY A 135 -0.18 3.06 14.57
CA GLY A 135 0.40 2.37 15.72
C GLY A 135 0.27 0.84 15.68
N GLY A 136 0.41 0.20 16.84
CA GLY A 136 0.27 -1.25 17.01
C GLY A 136 1.51 -2.06 16.60
N SER A 137 1.33 -3.38 16.43
CA SER A 137 2.40 -4.29 16.02
C SER A 137 2.61 -4.23 14.50
N GLY A 138 3.68 -3.58 14.07
CA GLY A 138 4.06 -3.45 12.67
C GLY A 138 5.33 -2.62 12.52
N VAL A 139 5.54 -2.08 11.32
CA VAL A 139 6.66 -1.20 11.00
C VAL A 139 6.14 0.21 10.82
N GLU A 140 6.37 1.07 11.81
CA GLU A 140 6.07 2.50 11.70
C GLU A 140 7.02 3.17 10.70
N LEU A 141 6.48 4.07 9.88
CA LEU A 141 7.20 4.80 8.86
C LEU A 141 7.18 6.31 9.18
N ASP A 142 8.29 6.82 9.72
CA ASP A 142 8.39 8.17 10.27
C ASP A 142 8.02 9.31 9.30
N PHE A 143 8.22 9.08 7.99
CA PHE A 143 7.99 10.07 6.93
C PHE A 143 6.80 9.74 6.03
N VAL A 144 5.93 8.84 6.49
CA VAL A 144 4.66 8.55 5.81
C VAL A 144 3.53 8.92 6.75
N ARG A 145 2.67 9.82 6.28
CA ARG A 145 1.61 10.43 7.10
C ARG A 145 0.25 10.21 6.47
N TRP A 146 -0.77 9.99 7.30
CA TRP A 146 -2.16 10.15 6.88
C TRP A 146 -2.47 11.62 6.68
N ILE A 147 -3.13 11.96 5.58
CA ILE A 147 -3.54 13.33 5.26
C ILE A 147 -4.96 13.61 5.75
N ASP A 148 -5.82 12.61 5.69
CA ASP A 148 -7.23 12.70 6.11
C ASP A 148 -7.45 12.00 7.44
N ASP A 149 -8.54 12.36 8.12
CA ASP A 149 -9.16 11.48 9.12
C ASP A 149 -9.80 10.29 8.40
N VAL A 150 -9.45 9.07 8.80
CA VAL A 150 -9.87 7.83 8.15
C VAL A 150 -10.60 6.96 9.15
N VAL A 151 -11.85 6.59 8.82
CA VAL A 151 -12.60 5.60 9.59
C VAL A 151 -11.99 4.21 9.36
N ALA A 152 -11.97 3.37 10.40
CA ALA A 152 -11.47 2.00 10.31
C ALA A 152 -12.11 1.22 9.16
N GLY A 153 -11.28 0.57 8.35
CA GLY A 153 -11.68 -0.20 7.17
C GLY A 153 -11.97 0.64 5.93
N GLU A 154 -11.83 1.96 5.99
CA GLU A 154 -12.02 2.87 4.84
C GLU A 154 -10.70 3.29 4.19
N VAL A 155 -10.81 4.00 3.06
CA VAL A 155 -9.67 4.54 2.32
C VAL A 155 -9.52 6.02 2.60
N GLY A 156 -8.29 6.44 2.89
CA GLY A 156 -7.88 7.83 2.98
C GLY A 156 -6.56 8.08 2.24
N GLU A 157 -6.17 9.34 2.11
CA GLU A 157 -4.89 9.69 1.51
C GLU A 157 -3.74 9.52 2.50
N ILE A 158 -2.67 8.87 2.04
CA ILE A 158 -1.35 8.96 2.67
C ILE A 158 -0.43 9.81 1.81
N ARG A 159 0.57 10.41 2.46
CA ARG A 159 1.69 11.05 1.80
C ARG A 159 2.97 10.30 2.09
N VAL A 160 3.60 9.79 1.04
CA VAL A 160 4.93 9.19 1.11
C VAL A 160 5.94 10.28 0.79
N ASP A 161 6.53 10.90 1.81
CA ASP A 161 7.57 11.89 1.63
C ASP A 161 8.93 11.27 1.99
N GLY A 162 9.83 11.19 1.01
CA GLY A 162 11.20 10.76 1.25
C GLY A 162 12.11 11.95 1.53
N ILE A 163 12.79 11.94 2.69
CA ILE A 163 13.91 12.84 3.09
C ILE A 163 13.48 14.24 3.59
N LEU A 164 12.69 14.31 4.66
CA LEU A 164 12.76 15.45 5.59
C LEU A 164 12.95 14.92 7.01
N ALA A 165 14.09 14.27 7.25
CA ALA A 165 14.53 13.97 8.61
C ALA A 165 14.97 15.27 9.29
N SER A 166 14.17 15.79 10.23
CA SER A 166 14.77 16.50 11.35
C SER A 166 15.11 15.46 12.40
N THR A 167 16.39 15.10 12.52
CA THR A 167 16.88 14.53 13.78
C THR A 167 16.39 15.47 14.89
N PRO A 168 15.68 14.99 15.93
CA PRO A 168 15.45 15.84 17.08
C PRO A 168 16.82 16.30 17.56
N ALA A 169 17.00 17.61 17.76
CA ALA A 169 18.19 18.12 18.39
C ALA A 169 18.43 17.26 19.63
N ALA A 170 19.64 16.72 19.79
CA ALA A 170 20.05 16.12 21.04
C ALA A 170 19.93 17.21 22.11
N GLY A 171 18.75 17.28 22.73
CA GLY A 171 18.40 18.20 23.79
C GLY A 171 19.04 17.67 25.05
N GLY A 172 19.94 18.48 25.60
CA GLY A 172 20.86 18.07 26.64
C GLY A 172 20.20 17.63 27.93
N GLU A 173 20.87 16.69 28.58
CA GLU A 173 21.29 16.79 29.97
C GLU A 173 22.76 16.36 30.05
#